data_AF-A0A6D2HHL2-F1
#
_entry.id   AF-A0A6D2HHL2-F1
#
_cell.length_a   1.000
_cell.length_b   1.000
_cell.length_c   1.000
_cell.angle_alpha   90.00
_cell.angle_beta   90.00
_cell.angle_gamma   90.00
#
_symmetry.space_group_name_H-M   'P 1'
#
loop_
_entity.id
_entity.type
_entity.pdbx_description
1 polymer ?
#
loop_
_entity_poly.entity_id
_entity_poly.type
_entity_poly.pdbx_seq_one_letter_code
_entity_poly.pdbx_strand_id
1 'polypeptide(L)'
;MTSRKQEPCKAPQVVPWRSIEISSYLSLLKSQEEICTIFGTKQSLITRKSLHHRKSNFPGINKTSMNEDFSAPPPLGPELFNGKWNVQVIDDDGNITLEKVTGKQVWSMQKRRVIVNFNRRGQPIKDSGGLLGSWLGSLSYDLNILPINYTDWRKVPNYRKEMAWAVIQKKFWFDDPMKRKKYVMSTLGVRCRDLKQRFWKIHKRNTPRESIEARPTLIPEDQWIDFVHSRFTDKAKKLREVIRKVEAI
;
A
#
# COMPACT_ATOMS: atom_id res chain seq x y z
N MET A 1 -55.19 17.88 38.44
CA MET A 1 -53.84 18.35 38.80
C MET A 1 -53.05 17.16 39.33
N THR A 2 -52.16 16.61 38.52
CA THR A 2 -51.18 15.60 38.95
C THR A 2 -49.96 15.75 38.05
N SER A 3 -48.89 16.27 38.64
CA SER A 3 -47.65 16.68 37.98
C SER A 3 -46.81 15.44 37.65
N ARG A 4 -46.50 15.23 36.36
CA ARG A 4 -45.66 14.13 35.87
C ARG A 4 -44.20 14.56 36.00
N LYS A 5 -43.46 14.01 36.98
CA LYS A 5 -42.01 14.22 37.14
C LYS A 5 -41.28 13.71 35.89
N GLN A 6 -40.49 14.57 35.26
CA GLN A 6 -39.51 14.19 34.23
C GLN A 6 -38.27 13.58 34.91
N GLU A 7 -37.88 12.37 34.49
CA GLU A 7 -36.59 11.79 34.84
C GLU A 7 -35.47 12.38 33.95
N PRO A 8 -34.26 12.64 34.48
CA PRO A 8 -33.15 13.17 33.70
C PRO A 8 -32.48 12.09 32.81
N CYS A 9 -32.04 12.54 31.64
CA CYS A 9 -31.37 11.77 30.59
C CYS A 9 -30.16 10.94 31.08
N LYS A 10 -30.12 9.65 30.72
CA LYS A 10 -28.91 8.82 30.82
C LYS A 10 -28.08 8.97 29.55
N ALA A 11 -26.89 9.58 29.66
CA ALA A 11 -25.87 9.56 28.62
C ALA A 11 -25.33 8.12 28.42
N PRO A 12 -25.07 7.68 27.18
CA PRO A 12 -24.42 6.39 26.94
C PRO A 12 -22.99 6.41 27.51
N GLN A 13 -22.68 5.39 28.30
CA GLN A 13 -21.38 5.16 28.91
C GLN A 13 -20.31 5.04 27.82
N VAL A 14 -19.36 5.98 27.81
CA VAL A 14 -18.15 5.92 26.98
C VAL A 14 -17.27 4.82 27.55
N VAL A 15 -17.09 3.74 26.79
CA VAL A 15 -16.12 2.69 27.15
C VAL A 15 -14.70 3.27 27.13
N PRO A 16 -13.91 3.15 28.20
CA PRO A 16 -12.55 3.67 28.23
C PRO A 16 -11.68 2.91 27.23
N TRP A 17 -11.00 3.63 26.34
CA TRP A 17 -9.88 3.10 25.57
C TRP A 17 -8.87 2.49 26.55
N ARG A 18 -8.64 1.16 26.45
CA ARG A 18 -7.59 0.49 27.20
C ARG A 18 -6.24 1.14 26.86
N SER A 19 -5.56 1.64 27.89
CA SER A 19 -4.29 2.38 27.87
C SER A 19 -3.05 1.59 27.44
N ILE A 20 -3.11 0.79 26.37
CA ILE A 20 -1.92 0.14 25.81
C ILE A 20 -1.76 0.66 24.37
N GLU A 21 -0.61 1.29 24.11
CA GLU A 21 -0.09 1.78 22.81
C GLU A 21 -0.17 3.28 22.47
N ILE A 22 -0.52 4.19 23.38
CA ILE A 22 -0.28 5.63 23.13
C ILE A 22 1.23 5.94 23.02
N SER A 23 2.07 5.27 23.83
CA SER A 23 3.53 5.48 23.82
C SER A 23 4.20 5.05 22.50
N SER A 24 3.70 3.99 21.86
CA SER A 24 4.21 3.51 20.56
C SER A 24 3.85 4.50 19.44
N TYR A 25 2.63 5.03 19.45
CA TYR A 25 2.16 6.00 18.46
C TYR A 25 2.85 7.35 18.60
N LEU A 26 3.06 7.83 19.83
CA LEU A 26 3.81 9.06 20.10
C LEU A 26 5.30 8.94 19.75
N SER A 27 5.91 7.75 19.92
CA SER A 27 7.28 7.49 19.46
C SER A 27 7.39 7.50 17.93
N LEU A 28 6.35 7.04 17.23
CA LEU A 28 6.26 7.09 15.78
C LEU A 28 6.10 8.54 15.26
N LEU A 29 5.32 9.36 15.96
CA LEU A 29 5.09 10.77 15.64
C LEU A 29 6.35 11.63 15.91
N LYS A 30 7.07 11.39 17.02
CA LYS A 30 8.36 12.05 17.29
C LYS A 30 9.42 11.72 16.22
N SER A 31 9.45 10.46 15.76
CA SER A 31 10.31 10.07 14.64
C SER A 31 9.90 10.73 13.31
N GLN A 32 8.62 11.06 13.11
CA GLN A 32 8.14 11.79 11.92
C GLN A 32 8.54 13.27 11.93
N GLU A 33 8.53 13.94 13.09
CA GLU A 33 8.96 15.34 13.22
C GLU A 33 10.47 15.52 12.99
N GLU A 34 11.28 14.57 13.47
CA GLU A 34 12.73 14.54 13.21
C GLU A 34 13.04 14.35 11.72
N ILE A 35 12.28 13.49 11.03
CA ILE A 35 12.41 13.26 9.58
C ILE A 35 12.04 14.54 8.81
N CYS A 36 10.94 15.22 9.14
CA CYS A 36 10.56 16.48 8.50
C CYS A 36 11.64 17.58 8.66
N THR A 37 12.33 17.61 9.80
CA THR A 37 13.40 18.58 10.10
C THR A 37 14.69 18.27 9.32
N ILE A 38 15.04 17.00 9.14
CA ILE A 38 16.25 16.56 8.41
C ILE A 38 16.10 16.74 6.89
N PHE A 39 14.90 16.54 6.33
CA PHE A 39 14.68 16.69 4.88
C PHE A 39 14.36 18.13 4.45
N GLY A 40 13.94 19.01 5.36
CA GLY A 40 13.67 20.43 5.08
C GLY A 40 14.92 21.27 4.79
N THR A 41 16.13 20.80 5.14
CA THR A 41 17.39 21.56 5.05
C THR A 41 18.26 21.25 3.82
N LYS A 42 17.85 20.31 2.94
CA LYS A 42 18.66 19.92 1.75
C LYS A 42 18.10 20.32 0.38
N GLN A 43 17.15 21.26 0.32
CA GLN A 43 16.54 21.71 -0.94
C GLN A 43 17.26 22.90 -1.61
N SER A 44 18.54 23.16 -1.30
CA SER A 44 19.31 24.16 -2.07
C SER A 44 20.66 23.60 -2.47
N LEU A 45 21.01 23.83 -3.75
CA LEU A 45 22.27 23.53 -4.44
C LEU A 45 22.34 22.12 -5.05
N ILE A 46 21.91 22.01 -6.31
CA ILE A 46 22.82 21.72 -7.45
C ILE A 46 22.07 22.08 -8.75
N THR A 47 22.67 23.04 -9.45
CA THR A 47 22.21 23.69 -10.67
C THR A 47 22.54 22.88 -11.93
N ARG A 48 21.63 22.97 -12.90
CA ARG A 48 21.74 22.72 -14.35
C ARG A 48 23.16 22.51 -14.92
N LYS A 49 23.32 21.50 -15.78
CA LYS A 49 24.05 21.60 -17.07
C LYS A 49 23.57 20.54 -18.07
N SER A 50 23.66 20.90 -19.34
CA SER A 50 22.93 20.37 -20.50
C SER A 50 23.88 19.68 -21.50
N LEU A 51 23.29 18.86 -22.38
CA LEU A 51 23.74 18.31 -23.67
C LEU A 51 25.02 17.43 -23.74
N HIS A 52 24.89 16.21 -24.30
CA HIS A 52 25.30 15.95 -25.68
C HIS A 52 24.84 14.57 -26.20
N HIS A 53 24.50 14.57 -27.50
CA HIS A 53 24.28 13.43 -28.39
C HIS A 53 25.37 12.35 -28.30
N ARG A 54 24.97 11.07 -28.34
CA ARG A 54 25.68 10.07 -29.16
C ARG A 54 24.76 8.92 -29.55
N LYS A 55 24.50 8.81 -30.86
CA LYS A 55 23.97 7.61 -31.51
C LYS A 55 25.07 6.55 -31.53
N SER A 56 24.72 5.30 -31.25
CA SER A 56 25.52 4.13 -31.61
C SER A 56 24.59 3.06 -32.18
N ASN A 57 24.65 2.89 -33.50
CA ASN A 57 24.22 1.69 -34.23
C ASN A 57 25.13 0.52 -33.85
N PHE A 58 24.60 -0.71 -33.83
CA PHE A 58 25.18 -1.94 -34.44
C PHE A 58 24.25 -3.17 -34.24
N PRO A 59 24.44 -4.29 -34.96
CA PRO A 59 23.49 -4.83 -35.93
C PRO A 59 22.66 -6.03 -35.42
N GLY A 60 21.68 -6.41 -36.23
CA GLY A 60 20.64 -7.40 -35.91
C GLY A 60 21.10 -8.84 -35.73
N ILE A 61 20.42 -9.54 -34.83
CA ILE A 61 20.31 -11.00 -34.77
C ILE A 61 18.83 -11.35 -34.56
N ASN A 62 18.43 -12.41 -35.25
CA ASN A 62 17.08 -12.76 -35.66
C ASN A 62 16.07 -13.03 -34.54
N LYS A 63 14.81 -12.74 -34.88
CA LYS A 63 13.58 -13.03 -34.14
C LYS A 63 13.45 -14.52 -33.84
N THR A 64 13.25 -14.86 -32.57
CA THR A 64 12.43 -16.01 -32.19
C THR A 64 11.37 -15.53 -31.21
N SER A 65 10.13 -15.64 -31.66
CA SER A 65 8.88 -15.33 -30.98
C SER A 65 8.72 -16.14 -29.71
N MET A 66 8.58 -15.48 -28.56
CA MET A 66 7.70 -15.88 -27.46
C MET A 66 7.10 -14.60 -26.88
N ASN A 67 5.87 -14.28 -27.28
CA ASN A 67 5.05 -13.25 -26.69
C ASN A 67 4.55 -13.78 -25.33
N GLU A 68 5.30 -13.54 -24.26
CA GLU A 68 4.74 -13.66 -22.91
C GLU A 68 4.33 -12.28 -22.40
N ASP A 69 3.02 -12.14 -22.25
CA ASP A 69 2.30 -10.95 -21.84
C ASP A 69 2.76 -10.48 -20.44
N PHE A 70 3.41 -9.32 -20.37
CA PHE A 70 3.90 -8.69 -19.14
C PHE A 70 2.77 -8.15 -18.23
N SER A 71 1.50 -8.38 -18.58
CA SER A 71 0.33 -7.87 -17.86
C SER A 71 -0.11 -8.76 -16.69
N ALA A 72 0.30 -10.03 -16.65
CA ALA A 72 -0.14 -10.95 -15.61
C ALA A 72 0.71 -10.82 -14.33
N PRO A 73 0.12 -10.53 -13.14
CA PRO A 73 0.82 -10.72 -11.88
C PRO A 73 1.22 -12.20 -11.75
N PRO A 74 2.38 -12.51 -11.15
CA PRO A 74 2.83 -13.89 -11.01
C PRO A 74 1.77 -14.73 -10.28
N PRO A 75 1.61 -16.01 -10.64
CA PRO A 75 0.76 -16.93 -9.90
C PRO A 75 1.11 -16.84 -8.42
N LEU A 76 0.13 -16.48 -7.60
CA LEU A 76 0.28 -16.51 -6.15
C LEU A 76 0.64 -17.96 -5.80
N GLY A 77 1.71 -18.14 -5.02
CA GLY A 77 2.10 -19.46 -4.52
C GLY A 77 0.92 -20.16 -3.84
N PRO A 78 0.97 -21.49 -3.69
CA PRO A 78 -0.14 -22.29 -3.18
C PRO A 78 -0.73 -21.65 -1.92
N GLU A 79 -2.06 -21.48 -1.91
CA GLU A 79 -2.80 -21.01 -0.75
C GLU A 79 -2.58 -22.00 0.39
N LEU A 80 -1.65 -21.69 1.29
CA LEU A 80 -1.43 -22.49 2.49
C LEU A 80 -2.70 -22.41 3.34
N PHE A 81 -3.34 -23.56 3.54
CA PHE A 81 -4.62 -23.82 4.20
C PHE A 81 -4.74 -23.29 5.65
N ASN A 82 -3.69 -22.63 6.16
CA ASN A 82 -3.52 -22.21 7.55
C ASN A 82 -3.11 -20.74 7.69
N GLY A 83 -2.94 -19.99 6.58
CA GLY A 83 -2.51 -18.58 6.61
C GLY A 83 -1.10 -18.33 7.17
N LYS A 84 -0.32 -19.40 7.40
CA LYS A 84 1.04 -19.39 7.94
C LYS A 84 2.02 -19.77 6.84
N TRP A 85 3.10 -19.03 6.72
CA TRP A 85 4.13 -19.15 5.68
C TRP A 85 5.45 -19.57 6.32
N ASN A 86 6.17 -20.54 5.75
CA ASN A 86 7.49 -20.96 6.24
C ASN A 86 8.55 -20.02 5.66
N VAL A 87 9.10 -19.13 6.49
CA VAL A 87 9.99 -18.06 6.04
C VAL A 87 11.25 -18.00 6.89
N GLN A 88 12.35 -17.57 6.26
CA GLN A 88 13.56 -17.22 6.99
C GLN A 88 13.38 -15.85 7.64
N VAL A 89 13.79 -15.75 8.90
CA VAL A 89 13.76 -14.51 9.68
C VAL A 89 15.17 -14.22 10.15
N ILE A 90 15.60 -12.98 9.97
CA ILE A 90 16.89 -12.48 10.47
C ILE A 90 16.64 -11.53 11.64
N ASP A 91 17.32 -11.77 12.76
CA ASP A 91 17.34 -10.84 13.91
C ASP A 91 18.42 -9.76 13.74
N ASP A 92 18.49 -8.82 14.69
CA ASP A 92 19.48 -7.73 14.68
C ASP A 92 20.92 -8.23 14.92
N ASP A 93 21.08 -9.42 15.52
CA ASP A 93 22.37 -10.08 15.76
C ASP A 93 22.86 -10.86 14.51
N GLY A 94 22.02 -10.96 13.48
CA GLY A 94 22.32 -11.63 12.21
C GLY A 94 22.01 -13.13 12.21
N ASN A 95 21.38 -13.67 13.26
CA ASN A 95 20.96 -15.07 13.29
C ASN A 95 19.76 -15.27 12.37
N ILE A 96 19.80 -16.36 11.60
CA ILE A 96 18.73 -16.72 10.67
C ILE A 96 17.99 -17.95 11.18
N THR A 97 16.69 -17.82 11.40
CA THR A 97 15.80 -18.91 11.81
C THR A 97 14.76 -19.20 10.73
N LEU A 98 14.29 -20.44 10.63
CA LEU A 98 13.15 -20.81 9.79
C LEU A 98 11.89 -20.87 10.66
N GLU A 99 10.89 -20.03 10.35
CA GLU A 99 9.71 -19.86 11.19
C GLU A 99 8.41 -19.90 10.38
N LYS A 100 7.32 -20.35 11.04
CA LYS A 100 5.96 -20.26 10.49
C LYS A 100 5.31 -18.95 10.89
N VAL A 101 5.20 -18.02 9.95
CA VAL A 101 4.80 -16.64 10.18
C VAL A 101 3.52 -16.29 9.40
N THR A 102 2.60 -15.59 10.04
CA THR A 102 1.42 -14.96 9.40
C THR A 102 1.68 -13.50 9.05
N GLY A 103 0.94 -12.95 8.08
CA GLY A 103 1.01 -11.51 7.77
C GLY A 103 0.71 -10.63 9.00
N LYS A 104 -0.20 -11.06 9.89
CA LYS A 104 -0.49 -10.33 11.13
C LYS A 104 0.72 -10.26 12.06
N GLN A 105 1.43 -11.38 12.25
CA GLN A 105 2.61 -11.45 13.11
C GLN A 105 3.77 -10.58 12.62
N VAL A 106 3.89 -10.36 11.31
CA VAL A 106 4.92 -9.47 10.74
C VAL A 106 4.78 -8.04 11.29
N TRP A 107 3.55 -7.55 11.52
CA TRP A 107 3.33 -6.23 12.10
C TRP A 107 3.90 -6.08 13.51
N SER A 108 3.83 -7.15 14.32
CA SER A 108 4.34 -7.17 15.69
C SER A 108 5.84 -7.50 15.80
N MET A 109 6.53 -7.83 14.70
CA MET A 109 7.97 -8.12 14.75
C MET A 109 8.77 -6.87 15.14
N GLN A 110 9.63 -7.01 16.14
CA GLN A 110 10.57 -5.99 16.60
C GLN A 110 11.97 -6.58 16.54
N LYS A 111 12.96 -5.79 16.09
CA LYS A 111 14.38 -6.22 16.01
C LYS A 111 14.64 -7.49 15.19
N ARG A 112 13.73 -7.78 14.26
CA ARG A 112 13.82 -8.91 13.34
C ARG A 112 13.00 -8.65 12.09
N ARG A 113 13.43 -9.24 10.98
CA ARG A 113 12.86 -9.03 9.64
C ARG A 113 12.71 -10.34 8.90
N VAL A 114 11.65 -10.45 8.11
CA VAL A 114 11.47 -11.59 7.19
C VAL A 114 12.41 -11.40 6.00
N ILE A 115 13.25 -12.40 5.71
CA ILE A 115 14.06 -12.44 4.49
C ILE A 115 13.14 -12.73 3.31
N VAL A 116 13.18 -11.87 2.29
CA VAL A 116 12.47 -12.10 1.04
C VAL A 116 13.44 -12.66 0.00
N ASN A 117 13.17 -13.88 -0.45
CA ASN A 117 13.97 -14.54 -1.46
C ASN A 117 13.48 -14.16 -2.86
N PHE A 118 14.39 -13.81 -3.77
CA PHE A 118 14.09 -13.44 -5.15
C PHE A 118 14.74 -14.39 -6.15
N ASN A 119 14.08 -14.64 -7.28
CA ASN A 119 14.67 -15.35 -8.40
C ASN A 119 15.62 -14.44 -9.23
N ARG A 120 16.26 -15.02 -10.25
CA ARG A 120 17.15 -14.30 -11.18
C ARG A 120 16.45 -13.15 -11.94
N ARG A 121 15.13 -13.25 -12.15
CA ARG A 121 14.28 -12.20 -12.75
C ARG A 121 13.89 -11.10 -11.77
N GLY A 122 14.26 -11.23 -10.50
CA GLY A 122 13.95 -10.29 -9.43
C GLY A 122 12.51 -10.31 -8.94
N GLN A 123 11.82 -11.44 -9.12
CA GLN A 123 10.51 -11.68 -8.51
C GLN A 123 10.68 -12.48 -7.21
N PRO A 124 9.90 -12.16 -6.16
CA PRO A 124 9.96 -12.90 -4.92
C PRO A 124 9.40 -14.32 -5.12
N ILE A 125 9.98 -15.29 -4.42
CA ILE A 125 9.66 -16.71 -4.60
C ILE A 125 9.21 -17.36 -3.29
N LYS A 126 8.51 -18.49 -3.44
CA LYS A 126 8.07 -19.37 -2.34
C LYS A 126 7.20 -18.63 -1.31
N ASP A 127 7.15 -19.17 -0.10
CA ASP A 127 6.40 -18.66 1.05
C ASP A 127 6.74 -17.20 1.40
N SER A 128 8.00 -16.78 1.23
CA SER A 128 8.42 -15.40 1.51
C SER A 128 7.75 -14.38 0.57
N GLY A 129 7.55 -14.73 -0.71
CA GLY A 129 6.85 -13.90 -1.66
C GLY A 129 5.35 -13.83 -1.43
N GLY A 130 4.74 -14.97 -1.07
CA GLY A 130 3.33 -15.04 -0.67
C GLY A 130 3.05 -14.19 0.56
N LEU A 131 3.87 -14.32 1.61
CA LEU A 131 3.79 -13.52 2.83
C LEU A 131 3.95 -12.03 2.55
N LEU A 132 4.96 -11.64 1.76
CA LEU A 132 5.15 -10.25 1.37
C LEU A 132 3.93 -9.70 0.62
N GLY A 133 3.42 -10.42 -0.37
CA GLY A 133 2.24 -10.00 -1.14
C GLY A 133 0.99 -9.83 -0.28
N SER A 134 0.75 -10.76 0.65
CA SER A 134 -0.33 -10.69 1.63
C SER A 134 -0.19 -9.47 2.55
N TRP A 135 1.02 -9.26 3.10
CA TRP A 135 1.31 -8.16 3.99
C TRP A 135 1.23 -6.79 3.30
N LEU A 136 1.68 -6.67 2.05
CA LEU A 136 1.49 -5.45 1.23
C LEU A 136 0.00 -5.15 0.99
N GLY A 137 -0.82 -6.19 0.86
CA GLY A 137 -2.28 -6.05 0.85
C GLY A 137 -2.79 -5.41 2.14
N SER A 138 -2.31 -5.86 3.31
CA SER A 138 -2.62 -5.24 4.59
C SER A 138 -2.12 -3.79 4.69
N LEU A 139 -0.89 -3.51 4.24
CA LEU A 139 -0.32 -2.16 4.26
C LEU A 139 -1.14 -1.19 3.41
N SER A 140 -1.75 -1.64 2.31
CA SER A 140 -2.58 -0.78 1.46
C SER A 140 -3.79 -0.17 2.18
N TYR A 141 -4.20 -0.72 3.33
CA TYR A 141 -5.27 -0.18 4.17
C TYR A 141 -4.80 0.95 5.10
N ASP A 142 -3.50 1.25 5.20
CA ASP A 142 -3.00 2.39 5.95
C ASP A 142 -3.19 3.69 5.14
N LEU A 143 -4.38 4.30 5.29
CA LEU A 143 -4.79 5.49 4.55
C LEU A 143 -4.07 6.77 4.99
N ASN A 144 -3.30 6.73 6.08
CA ASN A 144 -2.44 7.84 6.48
C ASN A 144 -1.20 7.87 5.59
N ILE A 145 -0.63 6.70 5.28
CA ILE A 145 0.51 6.56 4.37
C ILE A 145 0.04 6.59 2.91
N LEU A 146 -1.03 5.86 2.59
CA LEU A 146 -1.50 5.56 1.24
C LEU A 146 -2.95 6.03 1.02
N PRO A 147 -3.18 7.34 0.85
CA PRO A 147 -4.53 7.89 0.73
C PRO A 147 -5.29 7.36 -0.47
N ILE A 148 -6.60 7.24 -0.29
CA ILE A 148 -7.49 6.71 -1.32
C ILE A 148 -7.84 7.74 -2.40
N ASN A 149 -7.72 9.04 -2.11
CA ASN A 149 -8.12 10.13 -3.00
C ASN A 149 -7.18 10.33 -4.21
N TYR A 150 -5.98 9.73 -4.22
CA TYR A 150 -5.16 9.70 -5.44
C TYR A 150 -5.73 8.72 -6.47
N THR A 151 -6.14 9.25 -7.63
CA THR A 151 -6.77 8.43 -8.70
C THR A 151 -5.85 7.32 -9.21
N ASP A 152 -4.55 7.59 -9.33
CA ASP A 152 -3.53 6.72 -9.93
C ASP A 152 -2.28 6.66 -9.02
N TRP A 153 -1.65 5.49 -8.92
CA TRP A 153 -0.39 5.29 -8.20
C TRP A 153 0.73 6.23 -8.67
N ARG A 154 0.74 6.57 -9.96
CA ARG A 154 1.70 7.52 -10.55
C ARG A 154 1.56 8.92 -9.96
N LYS A 155 0.37 9.29 -9.48
CA LYS A 155 0.09 10.59 -8.86
C LYS A 155 0.35 10.63 -7.35
N VAL A 156 0.56 9.48 -6.71
CA VAL A 156 0.92 9.45 -5.29
C VAL A 156 2.30 10.10 -5.12
N PRO A 157 2.42 11.15 -4.27
CA PRO A 157 3.68 11.84 -4.02
C PRO A 157 4.81 10.90 -3.58
N ASN A 158 6.03 11.25 -3.96
CA ASN A 158 7.21 10.43 -3.64
C ASN A 158 7.42 10.29 -2.13
N TYR A 159 7.20 11.32 -1.32
CA TYR A 159 7.38 11.23 0.14
C TYR A 159 6.51 10.13 0.78
N ARG A 160 5.27 9.93 0.30
CA ARG A 160 4.39 8.85 0.76
C ARG A 160 4.89 7.48 0.35
N LYS A 161 5.45 7.37 -0.86
CA LYS A 161 6.09 6.14 -1.35
C LYS A 161 7.34 5.81 -0.53
N GLU A 162 8.13 6.82 -0.16
CA GLU A 162 9.29 6.64 0.72
C GLU A 162 8.88 6.24 2.14
N MET A 163 7.83 6.84 2.70
CA MET A 163 7.25 6.41 3.99
C MET A 163 6.82 4.94 3.95
N ALA A 164 6.07 4.54 2.92
CA ALA A 164 5.65 3.15 2.75
C ALA A 164 6.86 2.21 2.61
N TRP A 165 7.88 2.62 1.85
CA TRP A 165 9.11 1.87 1.68
C TRP A 165 9.88 1.69 3.00
N ALA A 166 9.99 2.76 3.81
CA ALA A 166 10.61 2.68 5.13
C ALA A 166 9.87 1.69 6.05
N VAL A 167 8.53 1.68 6.02
CA VAL A 167 7.71 0.73 6.79
C VAL A 167 7.94 -0.71 6.30
N ILE A 168 8.05 -0.92 4.98
CA ILE A 168 8.38 -2.23 4.41
C ILE A 168 9.77 -2.70 4.87
N GLN A 169 10.80 -1.86 4.80
CA GLN A 169 12.18 -2.21 5.18
C GLN A 169 12.36 -2.49 6.68
N LYS A 170 11.48 -1.93 7.53
CA LYS A 170 11.45 -2.26 8.96
C LYS A 170 10.99 -3.69 9.22
N LYS A 171 10.25 -4.30 8.30
CA LYS A 171 9.62 -5.62 8.47
C LYS A 171 10.21 -6.70 7.59
N PHE A 172 10.79 -6.32 6.46
CA PHE A 172 11.38 -7.22 5.47
C PHE A 172 12.83 -6.85 5.21
N TRP A 173 13.66 -7.88 5.10
CA TRP A 173 15.04 -7.76 4.67
C TRP A 173 15.13 -8.13 3.19
N PHE A 174 15.89 -7.31 2.45
CA PHE A 174 16.12 -7.47 1.01
C PHE A 174 17.63 -7.53 0.76
N ASP A 175 18.05 -8.44 -0.10
CA ASP A 175 19.44 -8.61 -0.53
C ASP A 175 19.99 -7.36 -1.22
N ASP A 176 19.19 -6.74 -2.09
CA ASP A 176 19.49 -5.47 -2.76
C ASP A 176 18.25 -4.56 -2.71
N PRO A 177 18.10 -3.76 -1.65
CA PRO A 177 16.91 -2.92 -1.46
C PRO A 177 16.62 -2.00 -2.66
N MET A 178 17.65 -1.46 -3.32
CA MET A 178 17.48 -0.54 -4.45
C MET A 178 16.91 -1.25 -5.67
N LYS A 179 17.43 -2.45 -5.98
CA LYS A 179 16.94 -3.28 -7.08
C LYS A 179 15.55 -3.85 -6.80
N ARG A 180 15.26 -4.23 -5.54
CA ARG A 180 13.97 -4.83 -5.16
C ARG A 180 12.84 -3.81 -5.04
N LYS A 181 13.15 -2.56 -4.66
CA LYS A 181 12.16 -1.49 -4.44
C LYS A 181 11.20 -1.31 -5.60
N LYS A 182 11.68 -1.30 -6.85
CA LYS A 182 10.82 -1.10 -8.03
C LYS A 182 9.70 -2.14 -8.10
N TYR A 183 10.03 -3.42 -7.89
CA TYR A 183 9.05 -4.51 -7.89
C TYR A 183 8.06 -4.34 -6.74
N VAL A 184 8.58 -4.20 -5.51
CA VAL A 184 7.75 -4.16 -4.29
C VAL A 184 6.77 -2.99 -4.32
N MET A 185 7.24 -1.81 -4.71
CA MET A 185 6.40 -0.61 -4.81
C MET A 185 5.38 -0.71 -5.94
N SER A 186 5.69 -1.42 -7.04
CA SER A 186 4.72 -1.71 -8.09
C SER A 186 3.62 -2.64 -7.59
N THR A 187 3.97 -3.71 -6.88
CA THR A 187 3.00 -4.62 -6.25
C THR A 187 2.11 -3.89 -5.26
N LEU A 188 2.69 -3.02 -4.41
CA LEU A 188 1.91 -2.19 -3.49
C LEU A 188 0.92 -1.28 -4.22
N GLY A 189 1.34 -0.65 -5.32
CA GLY A 189 0.47 0.18 -6.14
C GLY A 189 -0.74 -0.59 -6.72
N VAL A 190 -0.53 -1.84 -7.15
CA VAL A 190 -1.61 -2.74 -7.56
C VAL A 190 -2.57 -3.01 -6.40
N ARG A 191 -2.08 -3.32 -5.20
CA ARG A 191 -2.94 -3.55 -4.02
C ARG A 191 -3.76 -2.32 -3.65
N CYS A 192 -3.18 -1.12 -3.73
CA CYS A 192 -3.91 0.14 -3.53
C CYS A 192 -5.03 0.34 -4.56
N ARG A 193 -4.80 -0.05 -5.82
CA ARG A 193 -5.82 0.01 -6.88
C ARG A 193 -6.95 -0.97 -6.61
N ASP A 194 -6.62 -2.21 -6.25
CA ASP A 194 -7.60 -3.26 -6.00
C ASP A 194 -8.46 -2.94 -4.77
N LEU A 195 -7.84 -2.37 -3.73
CA LEU A 195 -8.54 -1.84 -2.55
C LEU A 195 -9.56 -0.75 -2.93
N LYS A 196 -9.13 0.25 -3.73
CA LYS A 196 -10.02 1.30 -4.26
C LYS A 196 -11.20 0.73 -5.02
N GLN A 197 -10.95 -0.27 -5.88
CA GLN A 197 -12.00 -0.91 -6.67
C GLN A 197 -12.99 -1.65 -5.78
N ARG A 198 -12.50 -2.35 -4.74
CA ARG A 198 -13.35 -3.04 -3.76
C ARG A 198 -14.24 -2.07 -3.00
N PHE A 199 -13.69 -1.00 -2.44
CA PHE A 199 -14.50 0.02 -1.75
C PHE A 199 -15.54 0.64 -2.67
N TRP A 200 -15.14 1.00 -3.89
CA TRP A 200 -16.09 1.54 -4.87
C TRP A 200 -17.21 0.55 -5.20
N LYS A 201 -16.92 -0.73 -5.40
CA LYS A 201 -17.94 -1.75 -5.70
C LYS A 201 -18.98 -1.89 -4.59
N ILE A 202 -18.55 -1.81 -3.33
CA ILE A 202 -19.42 -2.04 -2.15
C ILE A 202 -20.23 -0.77 -1.80
N HIS A 203 -19.58 0.40 -1.85
CA HIS A 203 -20.11 1.64 -1.29
C HIS A 203 -20.65 2.62 -2.33
N LYS A 204 -20.44 2.38 -3.63
CA LYS A 204 -21.07 3.19 -4.68
C LYS A 204 -22.60 3.14 -4.56
N ARG A 205 -23.23 4.30 -4.74
CA ARG A 205 -24.68 4.48 -4.92
C ARG A 205 -24.98 5.18 -6.24
N ASN A 206 -26.24 5.55 -6.45
CA ASN A 206 -26.69 6.11 -7.72
C ASN A 206 -26.22 7.55 -7.88
N THR A 207 -26.18 8.30 -6.77
CA THR A 207 -25.74 9.70 -6.78
C THR A 207 -24.40 9.90 -6.05
N PRO A 208 -23.67 11.00 -6.34
CA PRO A 208 -22.49 11.37 -5.56
C PRO A 208 -22.80 11.54 -4.08
N ARG A 209 -23.93 12.20 -3.74
CA ARG A 209 -24.35 12.45 -2.36
C ARG A 209 -24.58 11.14 -1.60
N GLU A 210 -25.39 10.24 -2.14
CA GLU A 210 -25.62 8.92 -1.53
C GLU A 210 -24.33 8.11 -1.39
N SER A 211 -23.40 8.24 -2.34
CA SER A 211 -22.10 7.55 -2.28
C SER A 211 -21.18 8.14 -1.21
N ILE A 212 -21.24 9.46 -0.97
CA ILE A 212 -20.54 10.13 0.13
C ILE A 212 -21.13 9.67 1.47
N GLU A 213 -22.46 9.63 1.60
CA GLU A 213 -23.16 9.18 2.81
C GLU A 213 -22.89 7.69 3.11
N ALA A 214 -22.71 6.85 2.09
CA ALA A 214 -22.36 5.42 2.23
C ALA A 214 -20.88 5.14 2.57
N ARG A 215 -20.15 6.14 3.10
CA ARG A 215 -18.72 6.06 3.44
C ARG A 215 -18.41 4.86 4.36
N PRO A 216 -17.39 4.04 4.03
CA PRO A 216 -16.89 3.05 4.99
C PRO A 216 -16.25 3.74 6.19
N THR A 217 -16.54 3.27 7.41
CA THR A 217 -16.05 3.86 8.67
C THR A 217 -14.53 4.00 8.74
N LEU A 218 -13.79 3.09 8.09
CA LEU A 218 -12.33 3.09 8.05
C LEU A 218 -11.73 4.24 7.23
N ILE A 219 -12.48 4.84 6.30
CA ILE A 219 -11.95 5.85 5.39
C ILE A 219 -12.17 7.25 5.95
N PRO A 220 -11.13 8.11 6.05
CA PRO A 220 -11.30 9.53 6.38
C PRO A 220 -12.30 10.23 5.46
N GLU A 221 -13.12 11.12 6.02
CA GLU A 221 -14.23 11.75 5.31
C GLU A 221 -13.77 12.57 4.11
N ASP A 222 -12.77 13.42 4.32
CA ASP A 222 -12.12 14.24 3.29
C ASP A 222 -11.64 13.38 2.10
N GLN A 223 -10.92 12.29 2.39
CA GLN A 223 -10.40 11.40 1.36
C GLN A 223 -11.51 10.68 0.59
N TRP A 224 -12.60 10.30 1.28
CA TRP A 224 -13.73 9.65 0.64
C TRP A 224 -14.49 10.60 -0.27
N ILE A 225 -14.76 11.83 0.17
CA ILE A 225 -15.43 12.87 -0.61
C ILE A 225 -14.66 13.12 -1.92
N ASP A 226 -13.35 13.39 -1.83
CA ASP A 226 -12.49 13.58 -2.99
C ASP A 226 -12.52 12.37 -3.94
N PHE A 227 -12.44 11.16 -3.38
CA PHE A 227 -12.47 9.94 -4.16
C PHE A 227 -13.80 9.80 -4.92
N VAL A 228 -14.95 9.98 -4.25
CA VAL A 228 -16.27 9.90 -4.87
C VAL A 228 -16.42 10.93 -5.98
N HIS A 229 -16.10 12.20 -5.71
CA HIS A 229 -16.15 13.25 -6.73
C HIS A 229 -15.31 12.89 -7.96
N SER A 230 -14.08 12.41 -7.76
CA SER A 230 -13.21 12.00 -8.87
C SER A 230 -13.84 10.90 -9.75
N ARG A 231 -14.64 9.99 -9.17
CA ARG A 231 -15.28 8.88 -9.88
C ARG A 231 -16.53 9.28 -10.66
N PHE A 232 -17.25 10.32 -10.22
CA PHE A 232 -18.46 10.81 -10.87
C PHE A 232 -18.20 11.82 -11.99
N THR A 233 -16.96 12.29 -12.17
CA THR A 233 -16.59 13.15 -13.31
C THR A 233 -16.87 12.49 -14.67
N ASP A 234 -17.23 13.30 -15.68
CA ASP A 234 -17.58 12.80 -17.02
C ASP A 234 -16.42 12.10 -17.73
N LYS A 235 -15.18 12.52 -17.44
CA LYS A 235 -13.97 11.83 -17.92
C LYS A 235 -13.86 10.42 -17.35
N ALA A 236 -14.22 10.24 -16.07
CA ALA A 236 -14.24 8.94 -15.44
C ALA A 236 -15.40 8.05 -15.94
N LYS A 237 -16.55 8.63 -16.30
CA LYS A 237 -17.65 7.91 -16.96
C LYS A 237 -17.23 7.41 -18.35
N LYS A 238 -16.71 8.30 -19.21
CA LYS A 238 -16.25 7.96 -20.57
C LYS A 238 -15.16 6.87 -20.57
N LEU A 239 -14.19 6.95 -19.67
CA LEU A 239 -13.11 5.94 -19.58
C LEU A 239 -13.65 4.54 -19.20
N ARG A 240 -14.65 4.46 -18.32
CA ARG A 240 -15.27 3.18 -17.95
C ARG A 240 -16.08 2.56 -19.08
N GLU A 241 -16.77 3.40 -19.86
CA GLU A 241 -17.51 2.94 -21.04
C GLU A 241 -16.56 2.36 -22.10
N VAL A 242 -15.40 2.97 -22.31
CA VAL A 242 -14.36 2.43 -23.20
C VAL A 242 -13.83 1.10 -22.68
N ILE A 243 -13.44 1.00 -21.40
CA ILE A 243 -12.90 -0.24 -20.83
C ILE A 243 -13.92 -1.39 -20.93
N ARG A 244 -15.19 -1.14 -20.59
CA ARG A 244 -16.25 -2.16 -20.71
C ARG A 244 -16.45 -2.66 -22.14
N LYS A 245 -16.29 -1.78 -23.14
CA LYS A 245 -16.38 -2.15 -24.55
C LYS A 245 -15.20 -2.99 -25.00
N VAL A 246 -14.00 -2.73 -24.47
CA VAL A 246 -12.79 -3.51 -24.76
C VAL A 246 -12.84 -4.89 -24.10
N GLU A 247 -13.37 -5.00 -22.88
CA GLU A 247 -13.52 -6.29 -22.18
C GLU A 247 -14.67 -7.16 -22.72
N ALA A 248 -15.51 -6.64 -23.62
CA ALA A 248 -16.66 -7.32 -24.21
C ALA A 248 -16.41 -7.84 -25.63
N ILE A 249 -15.19 -7.70 -26.15
CA ILE A 249 -14.70 -8.20 -27.44
C ILE A 249 -13.75 -9.35 -27.18
#